data_AF-A0AAE2ZAX4-F1
#
_entry.id   AF-A0AAE2ZAX4-F1
#
_cell.length_a   1.000
_cell.length_b   1.000
_cell.length_c   1.000
_cell.angle_alpha   90.00
_cell.angle_beta   90.00
_cell.angle_gamma   90.00
#
_symmetry.space_group_name_H-M   'P 1'
#
loop_
_entity.id
_entity.type
_entity.pdbx_description
1 polymer ?
#
loop_
_entity_poly.entity_id
_entity_poly.type
_entity_poly.pdbx_seq_one_letter_code
_entity_poly.pdbx_strand_id
1 'polypeptide(L)' 'MQDGEFPKPIKLGRSSRWLKSEIEQWLHTRISQSRA' A
#
# COMPACT_ATOMS: atom_id res chain seq x y z
N MET A 1 -15.27 4.70 3.29
CA MET A 1 -14.10 4.19 2.56
C MET A 1 -13.02 3.99 3.59
N GLN A 2 -12.20 2.93 3.51
CA GLN A 2 -11.15 2.66 4.51
C GLN A 2 -9.97 3.60 4.26
N ASP A 3 -10.15 4.85 4.64
CA ASP A 3 -9.14 5.90 4.56
C ASP A 3 -8.01 5.58 5.54
N GLY A 4 -6.87 5.12 5.01
CA GLY A 4 -5.65 4.91 5.79
C GLY A 4 -4.97 3.56 5.63
N GLU A 5 -5.60 2.57 4.99
CA GLU A 5 -4.93 1.28 4.77
C GLU A 5 -3.92 1.33 3.61
N PHE A 6 -4.22 2.10 2.56
CA PHE A 6 -3.33 2.17 1.41
C PHE A 6 -2.05 2.97 1.73
N PRO A 7 -0.85 2.45 1.39
CA PRO A 7 0.41 3.13 1.69
C PRO A 7 0.48 4.53 1.08
N LYS A 8 1.04 5.48 1.85
CA LYS A 8 1.30 6.84 1.36
C LYS A 8 2.52 6.82 0.42
N PRO A 9 2.52 7.62 -0.65
CA PRO A 9 3.70 7.72 -1.50
C PRO A 9 4.86 8.41 -0.77
N ILE A 10 6.07 7.99 -1.10
CA ILE A 10 7.32 8.66 -0.76
C ILE A 10 7.74 9.61 -1.89
N LYS A 11 8.45 10.68 -1.55
CA LYS A 11 9.04 11.61 -2.53
C LYS A 11 10.40 11.10 -2.98
N LEU A 12 10.56 10.91 -4.29
CA LEU A 12 11.84 10.66 -4.93
C LEU A 12 12.09 11.79 -5.93
N GLY A 13 12.78 12.84 -5.45
CA GLY A 13 12.86 14.12 -6.15
C GLY A 13 11.48 14.75 -6.32
N ARG A 14 11.14 15.13 -7.56
CA ARG A 14 9.83 15.72 -7.88
C ARG A 14 8.72 14.68 -8.04
N SER A 15 9.06 13.40 -8.11
CA SER A 15 8.10 12.32 -8.33
C SER A 15 7.62 11.74 -7.00
N SER A 16 6.32 11.49 -6.90
CA SER A 16 5.73 10.64 -5.86
C SER A 16 5.80 9.18 -6.33
N ARG A 17 6.30 8.28 -5.49
CA ARG A 17 6.41 6.84 -5.76
C ARG A 17 6.05 6.04 -4.51
N TRP A 18 5.81 4.75 -4.67
CA TRP A 18 5.56 3.83 -3.55
C TRP A 18 6.67 2.79 -3.44
N LEU A 19 6.93 2.34 -2.22
CA LEU A 19 7.78 1.17 -2.02
C LEU A 19 7.00 -0.08 -2.41
N LYS A 20 7.59 -0.88 -3.29
CA LYS A 20 6.98 -2.12 -3.78
C LYS A 20 6.60 -3.05 -2.62
N SER A 21 7.48 -3.20 -1.64
CA SER A 21 7.26 -4.06 -0.47
C SER A 21 6.04 -3.64 0.36
N GLU A 22 5.82 -2.33 0.56
CA GLU A 22 4.66 -1.83 1.30
C GLU A 22 3.34 -2.12 0.56
N ILE A 23 3.36 -1.94 -0.77
CA ILE A 23 2.20 -2.24 -1.62
C ILE A 23 1.91 -3.75 -1.63
N GLU A 24 2.94 -4.58 -1.75
CA GLU A 24 2.80 -6.04 -1.70
C GLU A 24 2.22 -6.49 -0.36
N GLN A 25 2.73 -5.97 0.76
CA GLN A 25 2.22 -6.28 2.09
C GLN A 25 0.75 -5.84 2.28
N TRP A 26 0.41 -4.65 1.79
CA TRP A 26 -0.97 -4.18 1.80
C TRP A 26 -1.89 -5.11 1.00
N LEU A 27 -1.47 -5.50 -0.20
CA LEU A 27 -2.23 -6.42 -1.05
C LEU A 27 -2.43 -7.78 -0.38
N HIS A 28 -1.37 -8.35 0.21
CA HIS A 28 -1.45 -9.61 0.94
C HIS A 28 -2.44 -9.53 2.12
N THR A 29 -2.41 -8.43 2.88
CA THR A 29 -3.35 -8.20 3.99
C THR A 29 -4.80 -8.22 3.49
N ARG A 30 -5.10 -7.52 2.40
CA ARG A 30 -6.45 -7.46 1.81
C ARG A 30 -6.91 -8.82 1.30
N ILE A 31 -6.02 -9.57 0.64
CA ILE A 31 -6.32 -10.93 0.17
C ILE A 31 -6.62 -11.85 1.36
N SER A 32 -5.81 -11.77 2.42
CA SER A 32 -6.02 -12.56 3.64
C SER A 32 -7.33 -12.22 4.32
N GLN A 33 -7.64 -10.92 4.49
CA GLN A 33 -8.91 -10.46 5.06
C GLN A 33 -10.12 -10.90 4.24
N SER A 34 -10.01 -10.91 2.91
CA SER A 34 -11.10 -11.34 2.03
C SER A 34 -11.30 -12.85 1.99
N ARG A 35 -10.30 -13.65 2.38
CA ARG A 35 -10.31 -15.12 2.30
C ARG A 35 -10.37 -15.82 3.66
N ALA A 36 -10.30 -15.06 4.75
CA ALA A 36 -10.57 -15.52 6.11
C ALA A 36 -12.08 -15.62 6.35
#